data_AF-A0A8X6LK99-F1
#
_entry.id   AF-A0A8X6LK99-F1
#
_cell.length_a   1.000
_cell.length_b   1.000
_cell.length_c   1.000
_cell.angle_alpha   90.00
_cell.angle_beta   90.00
_cell.angle_gamma   90.00
#
_symmetry.space_group_name_H-M   'P 1'
#
loop_
_entity.id
_entity.type
_entity.pdbx_description
1 polymer ?
#
loop_
_entity_poly.entity_id
_entity_poly.type
_entity_poly.pdbx_seq_one_letter_code
_entity_poly.pdbx_strand_id
1 'polypeptide(L)'
;MRRINIPVNKIRLLSTFKESEEKSIKKLLTGISLGDMQPSQLLRKMKSLAGDNITEKVLRTLWLDNIPDSIKNILVVSSENLENLSVMADKIFEINSSPEIYSATADNSAMKNILEKVSFLEKKISELYINRR
;
A
#
# COMPACT_ATOMS: atom_id res chain seq x y z
N MET A 1 36.20 -44.32 18.58
CA MET A 1 35.03 -43.44 18.46
C MET A 1 35.49 -42.02 18.16
N ARG A 2 35.31 -41.51 16.94
CA ARG A 2 35.69 -40.13 16.59
C ARG A 2 34.62 -39.17 17.13
N ARG A 3 34.94 -38.40 18.16
CA ARG A 3 34.08 -37.30 18.61
C ARG A 3 34.14 -36.20 17.55
N ILE A 4 33.05 -35.98 16.84
CA ILE A 4 32.89 -34.87 15.91
C ILE A 4 32.84 -33.61 16.76
N ASN A 5 33.99 -32.93 16.90
CA ASN A 5 34.09 -31.68 17.62
C ASN A 5 33.54 -30.57 16.71
N ILE A 6 32.22 -30.34 16.75
CA ILE A 6 31.61 -29.22 16.03
C ILE A 6 32.10 -27.94 16.73
N PRO A 7 32.89 -27.08 16.06
CA PRO A 7 33.48 -25.92 16.72
C PRO A 7 32.38 -24.99 17.23
N VAL A 8 32.46 -24.59 18.49
CA VAL A 8 31.55 -23.66 19.17
C VAL A 8 31.28 -22.38 18.37
N ASN A 9 32.23 -21.95 17.53
CA ASN A 9 32.06 -20.82 16.61
C ASN A 9 31.03 -21.09 15.50
N LYS A 10 30.96 -22.31 14.96
CA LYS A 10 29.91 -22.69 14.00
C LYS A 10 28.53 -22.67 14.67
N ILE A 11 28.43 -23.17 15.89
CA ILE A 11 27.17 -23.20 16.65
C ILE A 11 26.67 -21.78 16.93
N ARG A 12 27.57 -20.89 17.37
CA ARG A 12 27.24 -19.47 17.59
C ARG A 12 26.77 -18.79 16.31
N LEU A 13 27.50 -18.94 15.19
CA LEU A 13 27.12 -18.34 13.91
C LEU A 13 25.75 -18.83 13.42
N LEU A 14 25.48 -20.13 13.57
CA LEU A 14 24.18 -20.74 13.26
C LEU A 14 23.06 -20.17 14.14
N SER A 15 23.33 -19.94 15.43
CA SER A 15 22.34 -19.38 16.35
C SER A 15 21.99 -17.92 16.04
N THR A 16 22.98 -17.07 15.76
CA THR A 16 22.72 -15.67 15.35
C THR A 16 22.04 -15.59 14.00
N PHE A 17 22.37 -16.49 13.06
CA PHE A 17 21.69 -16.56 11.77
C PHE A 17 20.21 -16.91 11.93
N LYS A 18 19.89 -17.96 12.71
CA LYS A 18 18.51 -18.34 13.02
C LYS A 18 17.73 -17.23 13.73
N GLU A 19 18.37 -16.53 14.67
CA GLU A 19 17.73 -15.40 15.36
C GLU A 19 17.43 -14.24 14.38
N SER A 20 18.29 -14.02 13.38
CA SER A 20 18.06 -13.05 12.31
C SER A 20 16.92 -13.46 11.37
N GLU A 21 16.81 -14.74 11.03
CA GLU A 21 15.68 -15.27 10.25
C GLU A 21 14.36 -15.12 11.00
N GLU A 22 14.34 -15.49 12.29
CA GLU A 22 13.12 -15.40 13.11
C GLU A 22 12.66 -13.95 13.28
N LYS A 23 13.60 -13.01 13.45
CA LYS A 23 13.30 -11.57 13.45
C LYS A 23 12.73 -11.08 12.12
N SER A 24 13.25 -11.59 11.01
CA SER A 24 12.79 -11.21 9.65
C SER A 24 11.38 -11.74 9.37
N ILE A 25 11.09 -12.99 9.74
CA ILE A 25 9.75 -13.57 9.65
C ILE A 25 8.77 -12.84 10.56
N LYS A 26 9.14 -12.57 11.82
CA LYS A 26 8.30 -11.77 12.73
C LYS A 26 7.98 -10.42 12.13
N LYS A 27 8.96 -9.73 11.55
CA LYS A 27 8.76 -8.44 10.87
C LYS A 27 7.81 -8.53 9.67
N LEU A 28 7.84 -9.64 8.94
CA LEU A 28 6.92 -9.89 7.82
C LEU A 28 5.49 -10.10 8.32
N LEU A 29 5.31 -10.84 9.42
CA LEU A 29 4.01 -11.18 10.02
C LEU A 29 3.39 -10.03 10.79
N THR A 30 4.19 -9.14 11.40
CA THR A 30 3.70 -7.94 12.09
C THR A 30 3.15 -6.87 11.13
N GLY A 31 3.22 -7.12 9.82
CA GLY A 31 2.77 -6.21 8.79
C GLY A 31 3.87 -5.20 8.41
N ILE A 32 4.13 -5.09 7.11
CA ILE A 32 4.95 -4.02 6.55
C ILE A 32 3.96 -3.10 5.86
N SER A 33 3.73 -1.91 6.40
CA SER A 33 2.81 -0.98 5.76
C SER A 33 3.34 -0.60 4.38
N LEU A 34 2.44 -0.64 3.38
CA LEU A 34 2.72 -0.15 2.04
C LEU A 34 3.09 1.35 2.08
N GLY A 35 2.42 2.15 2.92
CA GLY A 35 2.65 3.60 2.99
C GLY A 35 2.52 4.23 1.60
N ASP A 36 3.52 5.02 1.20
CA ASP A 36 3.66 5.60 -0.15
C ASP A 36 4.50 4.72 -1.11
N MET A 37 4.87 3.50 -0.70
CA MET A 37 5.69 2.63 -1.54
C MET A 37 4.84 1.95 -2.62
N GLN A 38 5.42 1.76 -3.81
CA GLN A 38 4.78 0.97 -4.85
C GLN A 38 4.62 -0.50 -4.43
N PRO A 39 3.51 -1.16 -4.81
CA PRO A 39 3.27 -2.57 -4.52
C PRO A 39 4.42 -3.52 -4.90
N SER A 40 5.13 -3.30 -6.01
CA SER A 40 6.31 -4.11 -6.38
C SER A 40 7.50 -3.92 -5.46
N GLN A 41 7.71 -2.71 -4.94
CA GLN A 41 8.78 -2.43 -3.98
C GLN A 41 8.49 -3.12 -2.65
N LEU A 42 7.22 -3.12 -2.22
CA LEU A 42 6.77 -3.89 -1.06
C LEU A 42 7.05 -5.38 -1.26
N LEU A 43 6.69 -5.95 -2.42
CA LEU A 43 6.96 -7.35 -2.72
C LEU A 43 8.45 -7.68 -2.64
N ARG A 44 9.31 -6.84 -3.24
CA ARG A 44 10.77 -7.07 -3.24
C ARG A 44 11.35 -7.06 -1.83
N LYS A 45 10.88 -6.15 -0.98
CA LYS A 45 11.25 -6.09 0.44
C LYS A 45 10.76 -7.30 1.20
N MET A 46 9.53 -7.76 0.95
CA MET A 46 8.97 -8.96 1.55
C MET A 46 9.75 -10.21 1.13
N LYS A 47 10.14 -10.35 -0.15
CA LYS A 47 11.03 -11.42 -0.63
C LYS A 47 12.38 -11.41 0.08
N SER A 48 13.00 -10.24 0.22
CA SER A 48 14.29 -10.11 0.90
C SER A 48 14.22 -10.49 2.38
N LEU A 49 13.08 -10.28 3.04
CA LEU A 49 12.87 -10.64 4.45
C LEU A 49 12.44 -12.10 4.62
N ALA A 50 11.69 -12.63 3.66
CA ALA A 50 11.28 -14.03 3.61
C ALA A 50 12.47 -14.97 3.36
N GLY A 51 13.40 -14.58 2.47
CA GLY A 51 14.45 -15.48 2.00
C GLY A 51 13.85 -16.77 1.44
N ASP A 52 14.51 -17.90 1.70
CA ASP A 52 14.05 -19.23 1.29
C ASP A 52 13.08 -19.88 2.30
N ASN A 53 12.73 -19.16 3.37
CA ASN A 53 11.96 -19.72 4.49
C ASN A 53 10.44 -19.67 4.28
N ILE A 54 9.95 -18.92 3.29
CA ILE A 54 8.51 -18.72 3.05
C ILE A 54 8.18 -19.07 1.60
N THR A 55 7.16 -19.92 1.44
CA THR A 55 6.66 -20.31 0.12
C THR A 55 6.00 -19.13 -0.60
N GLU A 56 6.12 -19.07 -1.92
CA GLU A 56 5.52 -18.03 -2.77
C GLU A 56 4.00 -17.86 -2.52
N LYS A 57 3.27 -18.95 -2.24
CA LYS A 57 1.83 -18.90 -1.92
C LYS A 57 1.53 -18.11 -0.63
N VAL A 58 2.34 -18.32 0.40
CA VAL A 58 2.19 -17.62 1.68
C VAL A 58 2.60 -16.16 1.50
N LEU A 59 3.72 -15.93 0.80
CA LEU A 59 4.20 -14.59 0.48
C LEU A 59 3.15 -13.79 -0.32
N ARG A 60 2.50 -14.42 -1.30
CA ARG A 60 1.40 -13.81 -2.08
C ARG A 60 0.25 -13.37 -1.18
N THR A 61 -0.16 -14.24 -0.26
CA THR A 61 -1.28 -13.96 0.67
C THR A 61 -0.93 -12.77 1.55
N LEU A 62 0.25 -12.79 2.17
CA LEU A 62 0.73 -11.69 3.01
C LEU A 62 0.87 -10.40 2.22
N TRP A 63 1.41 -10.44 1.00
CA TRP A 63 1.56 -9.26 0.16
C TRP A 63 0.22 -8.64 -0.19
N LEU A 64 -0.77 -9.44 -0.59
CA LEU A 64 -2.13 -8.97 -0.85
C LEU A 64 -2.81 -8.37 0.39
N ASP A 65 -2.55 -8.91 1.59
CA ASP A 65 -3.08 -8.37 2.85
C ASP A 65 -2.43 -7.05 3.28
N ASN A 66 -1.26 -6.71 2.75
CA ASN A 66 -0.58 -5.44 3.04
C ASN A 66 -0.85 -4.34 1.98
N ILE A 67 -1.68 -4.61 0.97
CA ILE A 67 -2.07 -3.64 -0.07
C ILE A 67 -3.51 -3.16 0.18
N PRO A 68 -3.84 -1.89 -0.15
CA PRO A 68 -5.21 -1.39 -0.10
C PRO A 68 -6.22 -2.26 -0.86
N ASP A 69 -7.42 -2.39 -0.29
CA ASP A 69 -8.51 -3.22 -0.86
C ASP A 69 -8.90 -2.82 -2.28
N SER A 70 -8.76 -1.54 -2.64
CA SER A 70 -9.01 -1.02 -3.99
C SER A 70 -8.18 -1.72 -5.06
N ILE A 71 -6.92 -2.02 -4.76
CA ILE A 71 -5.99 -2.71 -5.66
C ILE A 71 -6.17 -4.22 -5.50
N LYS A 72 -6.30 -4.72 -4.26
CA LYS A 72 -6.44 -6.15 -3.94
C LYS A 72 -7.63 -6.79 -4.67
N ASN A 73 -8.80 -6.14 -4.67
CA ASN A 73 -10.02 -6.68 -5.28
C ASN A 73 -9.89 -6.95 -6.78
N ILE A 74 -9.05 -6.18 -7.47
CA ILE A 74 -8.78 -6.35 -8.90
C ILE A 74 -7.80 -7.51 -9.11
N LEU A 75 -6.81 -7.65 -8.23
CA LEU A 75 -5.73 -8.63 -8.36
C LEU A 75 -6.11 -10.04 -7.91
N VAL A 76 -7.05 -10.20 -6.97
CA VAL A 76 -7.42 -11.51 -6.39
C VAL A 76 -7.95 -12.49 -7.44
N VAL A 77 -8.60 -11.98 -8.49
CA VAL A 77 -9.17 -12.80 -9.58
C VAL A 77 -8.09 -13.29 -10.56
N SER A 78 -6.91 -12.68 -10.56
CA SER A 78 -5.85 -12.98 -11.52
C SER A 78 -5.05 -14.24 -11.12
N SER A 79 -4.89 -15.15 -12.08
CA SER A 79 -4.07 -16.37 -11.97
C SER A 79 -2.60 -16.17 -12.31
N GLU A 80 -2.16 -14.92 -12.48
CA GLU A 80 -0.78 -14.57 -12.78
C GLU A 80 0.19 -14.94 -11.65
N ASN A 81 1.48 -15.02 -12.00
CA ASN A 81 2.55 -15.20 -11.02
C ASN A 81 2.75 -13.93 -10.16
N LEU A 82 3.47 -14.07 -9.05
CA LEU A 82 3.60 -12.99 -8.06
C LEU A 82 4.35 -11.76 -8.64
N GLU A 83 5.31 -11.98 -9.53
CA GLU A 83 6.03 -10.89 -10.24
C GLU A 83 5.09 -10.08 -11.13
N ASN A 84 4.32 -10.74 -11.99
CA ASN A 84 3.39 -10.10 -12.93
C ASN A 84 2.26 -9.38 -12.18
N LEU A 85 1.79 -9.97 -11.08
CA LEU A 85 0.82 -9.32 -10.19
C LEU A 85 1.38 -8.04 -9.59
N SER A 86 2.65 -8.01 -9.21
CA SER A 86 3.27 -6.81 -8.67
C SER A 86 3.34 -5.68 -9.70
N VAL A 87 3.62 -6.01 -10.96
CA VAL A 87 3.61 -5.05 -12.06
C VAL A 87 2.19 -4.55 -12.34
N MET A 88 1.18 -5.43 -12.28
CA MET A 88 -0.22 -5.05 -12.44
C MET A 88 -0.68 -4.14 -11.29
N ALA A 89 -0.28 -4.46 -10.06
CA ALA A 89 -0.56 -3.66 -8.88
C ALA A 89 0.05 -2.26 -8.98
N ASP A 90 1.28 -2.14 -9.49
CA ASP A 90 1.92 -0.83 -9.71
C ASP A 90 1.14 0.02 -10.70
N LYS A 91 0.67 -0.56 -11.81
CA LYS A 91 -0.15 0.17 -12.80
C LYS A 91 -1.46 0.68 -12.18
N ILE A 92 -2.12 -0.15 -11.38
CA ILE A 92 -3.35 0.24 -10.68
C ILE A 92 -3.05 1.33 -9.63
N PHE A 93 -1.93 1.20 -8.91
CA PHE A 93 -1.48 2.17 -7.92
C PHE A 93 -1.18 3.53 -8.57
N GLU A 94 -0.54 3.56 -9.74
CA GLU A 94 -0.30 4.78 -10.52
C GLU A 94 -1.60 5.44 -10.99
N ILE A 95 -2.57 4.65 -11.46
CA ILE A 95 -3.88 5.18 -11.88
C ILE A 95 -4.62 5.84 -10.70
N ASN A 96 -4.59 5.22 -9.51
CA ASN A 96 -5.24 5.76 -8.32
C ASN A 96 -4.46 6.93 -7.67
N SER A 97 -3.14 6.98 -7.87
CA SER A 97 -2.28 8.06 -7.35
C SER A 97 -2.23 9.28 -8.26
N SER A 98 -2.55 9.13 -9.54
CA SER A 98 -2.81 10.26 -10.42
C SER A 98 -4.11 10.91 -9.95
N PRO A 99 -4.12 12.19 -9.56
CA PRO A 99 -5.38 12.92 -9.52
C PRO A 99 -5.94 12.80 -10.93
N GLU A 100 -7.14 12.26 -11.06
CA GLU A 100 -7.81 12.14 -12.34
C GLU A 100 -7.86 13.56 -12.93
N ILE A 101 -7.03 13.83 -13.94
CA ILE A 101 -7.33 14.86 -14.92
C ILE A 101 -8.49 14.28 -15.73
N TYR A 102 -9.67 14.19 -15.12
CA TYR A 102 -10.91 14.26 -15.88
C TYR A 102 -10.99 15.69 -16.39
N SER A 103 -10.21 15.98 -17.44
CA SER A 103 -10.56 17.00 -18.41
C SER A 103 -11.75 16.48 -19.21
N ALA A 104 -12.89 16.33 -18.54
CA ALA A 104 -14.15 16.59 -19.17
C ALA A 104 -14.49 18.00 -18.74
N THR A 105 -14.81 18.83 -19.72
CA THR A 105 -15.68 19.99 -19.55
C THR A 105 -17.02 19.50 -18.97
N ALA A 106 -17.04 19.07 -17.71
CA ALA A 106 -18.25 18.91 -16.94
C ALA A 106 -18.75 20.33 -16.79
N ASP A 107 -19.81 20.62 -17.52
CA ASP A 107 -20.45 21.91 -17.62
C ASP A 107 -20.62 22.48 -16.20
N ASN A 108 -19.67 23.32 -15.79
CA ASN A 108 -19.54 23.82 -14.42
C ASN A 108 -20.66 24.82 -14.11
N SER A 109 -21.68 24.90 -14.98
CA SER A 109 -22.87 25.72 -14.83
C SER A 109 -23.58 25.43 -13.51
N ALA A 110 -23.63 24.17 -13.06
CA ALA A 110 -24.24 23.82 -11.78
C ALA A 110 -23.47 24.43 -10.60
N MET A 111 -22.14 24.27 -10.56
CA MET A 111 -21.29 24.87 -9.51
C MET A 111 -21.27 26.39 -9.58
N LYS A 112 -21.25 26.97 -10.79
CA LYS A 112 -21.30 28.42 -11.01
C LYS A 112 -22.63 29.01 -10.53
N ASN A 113 -23.76 28.36 -10.83
CA ASN A 113 -25.09 28.75 -10.34
C ASN A 113 -25.16 28.67 -8.81
N ILE A 114 -24.56 27.65 -8.20
CA ILE A 114 -24.49 27.55 -6.73
C ILE A 114 -23.65 28.69 -6.16
N LEU A 115 -22.49 28.98 -6.74
CA LEU A 115 -21.60 30.06 -6.27
C LEU A 115 -22.27 31.44 -6.37
N GLU A 116 -22.97 31.70 -7.48
CA GLU A 116 -23.75 32.95 -7.65
C GLU A 116 -24.88 33.06 -6.62
N LYS A 117 -25.60 31.97 -6.35
CA LYS A 117 -26.64 31.94 -5.31
C LYS A 117 -26.07 32.16 -3.91
N VAL A 118 -24.92 31.56 -3.59
CA VAL A 118 -24.24 31.76 -2.30
C VAL A 118 -23.83 33.22 -2.12
N SER A 119 -23.20 33.83 -3.13
CA SER A 119 -22.82 35.25 -3.10
C SER A 119 -24.04 36.18 -2.93
N PHE A 120 -25.15 35.88 -3.60
CA PHE A 120 -26.40 36.64 -3.43
C PHE A 120 -26.96 36.53 -2.01
N LEU A 121 -26.93 35.34 -1.41
CA LEU A 121 -27.38 35.13 -0.04
C LEU A 121 -26.50 35.86 0.97
N GLU A 122 -25.18 35.84 0.81
CA GLU A 122 -24.24 36.58 1.66
C GLU A 122 -24.52 38.08 1.64
N LYS A 123 -24.80 38.64 0.45
CA LYS A 123 -25.19 40.04 0.31
C LYS A 123 -26.50 40.36 1.03
N LYS A 124 -27.53 39.52 0.85
CA LYS A 124 -28.83 39.71 1.51
C LYS A 124 -28.75 39.58 3.03
N ILE A 125 -27.92 38.65 3.53
CA ILE A 125 -27.64 38.51 4.96
C ILE A 125 -26.97 39.79 5.48
N SER A 126 -25.97 40.30 4.77
CA SER A 126 -25.28 41.55 5.14
C SER A 126 -26.24 42.75 5.19
N GLU A 127 -27.10 42.90 4.19
CA GLU A 127 -28.13 43.96 4.15
C GLU A 127 -29.14 43.84 5.31
N LEU A 128 -29.56 42.63 5.65
CA LEU A 128 -30.46 42.40 6.79
C LEU A 128 -29.80 42.70 8.14
N TYR A 129 -28.50 42.41 8.29
CA TYR A 129 -27.74 42.79 9.48
C TYR A 129 -27.52 44.29 9.59
N ILE A 130 -27.33 44.99 8.46
CA ILE A 130 -27.17 46.45 8.42
C ILE A 130 -28.50 47.14 8.76
N ASN A 131 -29.64 46.68 8.23
CA ASN A 131 -30.94 47.30 8.46
C ASN A 131 -31.54 47.03 9.87
N ARG A 132 -30.91 46.15 10.66
CA ARG A 132 -31.33 45.85 12.04
C ARG A 132 -30.53 46.63 13.10
N ARG A 133 -29.63 47.52 12.69
CA ARG A 133 -28.84 48.39 13.55
C ARG A 133 -29.33 49.83 13.43
#